data_AF-A0A1F8UPZ3-F1
#
_entry.id   AF-A0A1F8UPZ3-F1
#
_cell.length_a   1.000
_cell.length_b   1.000
_cell.length_c   1.000
_cell.angle_alpha   90.00
_cell.angle_beta   90.00
_cell.angle_gamma   90.00
#
_symmetry.space_group_name_H-M   'P 1'
#
loop_
_entity.id
_entity.type
_entity.pdbx_description
1 polymer ?
#
loop_
_entity_poly.entity_id
_entity_poly.type
_entity_poly.pdbx_seq_one_letter_code
_entity_poly.pdbx_strand_id
1 'polypeptide(L)'
;MNNIWSILGIILLVLLIIAGILFLLYKKFVVPKMKQYDDMMKEHKTTMSIFIISKSKGKLTDENIPKSVIDQIPKLYRGRKFPLVKAKVGPQIVTLIADDRIYDKIPIKKMVKADIAGMYLVDVR
;
A
#
# COMPACT_ATOMS: atom_id res chain seq x y z
N MET A 1 2.68 52.59 2.11
CA MET A 1 2.44 51.41 2.97
C MET A 1 1.64 50.34 2.24
N ASN A 2 1.99 49.97 0.98
CA ASN A 2 1.21 48.96 0.22
C ASN A 2 2.10 47.86 -0.41
N ASN A 3 3.42 47.97 -0.24
CA ASN A 3 4.39 47.17 -0.98
C ASN A 3 4.42 45.73 -0.47
N ILE A 4 4.23 45.53 0.85
CA ILE A 4 4.25 44.22 1.51
C ILE A 4 3.07 43.36 1.04
N TRP A 5 1.86 43.92 0.96
CA TRP A 5 0.67 43.21 0.46
C TRP A 5 0.78 42.86 -1.02
N SER A 6 1.32 43.76 -1.85
CA SER A 6 1.58 43.48 -3.27
C SER A 6 2.64 42.38 -3.46
N ILE A 7 3.73 42.40 -2.67
CA ILE A 7 4.77 41.36 -2.72
C ILE A 7 4.21 40.00 -2.28
N LEU A 8 3.40 39.96 -1.22
CA LEU A 8 2.73 38.72 -0.79
C LEU A 8 1.79 38.16 -1.89
N GLY A 9 1.02 39.02 -2.55
CA GLY A 9 0.11 38.63 -3.62
C GLY A 9 0.84 38.02 -4.82
N ILE A 10 1.99 38.59 -5.20
CA ILE A 10 2.83 38.08 -6.29
C ILE A 10 3.43 36.71 -5.93
N ILE A 11 3.93 36.55 -4.70
CA ILE A 11 4.47 35.26 -4.22
C ILE A 11 3.38 34.18 -4.22
N LEU A 12 2.17 34.51 -3.78
CA LEU A 12 1.04 33.57 -3.77
C LEU A 12 0.64 33.16 -5.21
N LEU A 13 0.62 34.10 -6.14
CA LEU A 13 0.32 33.83 -7.56
C LEU A 13 1.35 32.86 -8.16
N VAL A 14 2.64 33.12 -7.93
CA VAL A 14 3.73 32.26 -8.43
C VAL A 14 3.65 30.86 -7.80
N LEU A 15 3.34 30.75 -6.51
CA LEU A 15 3.17 29.47 -5.83
C LEU A 15 2.02 28.65 -6.41
N LEU A 16 0.88 29.29 -6.72
CA LEU A 16 -0.27 28.63 -7.35
C LEU A 16 0.05 28.13 -8.76
N ILE A 17 0.82 28.89 -9.54
CA ILE A 17 1.26 28.46 -10.88
C ILE A 17 2.16 27.23 -10.78
N ILE A 18 3.14 27.22 -9.86
CA ILE A 18 4.03 26.08 -9.63
C ILE A 18 3.24 24.85 -9.17
N ALA A 19 2.31 25.01 -8.22
CA ALA A 19 1.45 23.93 -7.76
C ALA A 19 0.57 23.34 -8.88
N GLY A 20 0.03 24.20 -9.76
CA GLY A 20 -0.76 23.79 -10.91
C GLY A 20 0.03 22.93 -11.89
N ILE A 21 1.25 23.35 -12.24
CA ILE A 21 2.14 22.58 -13.14
C ILE A 21 2.50 21.24 -12.51
N LEU A 22 2.84 21.22 -11.22
CA LEU A 22 3.19 19.99 -10.50
C LEU A 22 2.01 19.01 -10.42
N PHE A 23 0.79 19.50 -10.24
CA PHE A 23 -0.43 18.69 -10.22
C PHE A 23 -0.71 18.02 -11.58
N LEU A 24 -0.52 18.75 -12.69
CA LEU A 24 -0.70 18.22 -14.03
C LEU A 24 0.31 17.11 -14.35
N LEU A 25 1.57 17.31 -13.97
CA LEU A 25 2.63 16.29 -14.10
C LEU A 25 2.31 15.05 -13.26
N TYR A 26 1.88 15.23 -12.01
CA TYR A 26 1.48 14.13 -11.14
C TYR A 26 0.33 13.31 -11.75
N LYS A 27 -0.73 13.97 -12.21
CA LYS A 27 -1.91 13.31 -12.80
C LYS A 27 -1.56 12.53 -14.07
N LYS A 28 -0.67 13.05 -14.91
CA LYS A 28 -0.31 12.41 -16.19
C LYS A 28 0.62 11.21 -16.03
N PHE A 29 1.58 11.26 -15.11
CA PHE A 29 2.64 10.26 -15.03
C PHE A 29 2.53 9.26 -13.87
N VAL A 30 1.96 9.66 -12.73
CA VAL A 30 1.94 8.82 -11.51
C VAL A 30 0.67 7.98 -11.45
N VAL A 31 -0.48 8.59 -11.68
CA VAL A 31 -1.81 7.94 -11.60
C VAL A 31 -1.93 6.70 -12.50
N PRO A 32 -1.55 6.71 -13.80
CA PRO A 32 -1.73 5.54 -14.66
C PRO A 32 -0.86 4.36 -14.25
N LYS A 33 0.36 4.61 -13.76
CA LYS A 33 1.25 3.54 -13.28
C LYS A 33 0.63 2.83 -12.07
N MET A 34 0.11 3.58 -11.10
CA MET A 34 -0.52 2.98 -9.91
C MET A 34 -1.73 2.12 -10.27
N LYS A 35 -2.57 2.57 -11.21
CA LYS A 35 -3.74 1.80 -11.66
C LYS A 35 -3.36 0.47 -12.32
N GLN A 36 -2.33 0.47 -13.18
CA GLN A 36 -1.87 -0.77 -13.82
C GLN A 36 -1.38 -1.79 -12.79
N TYR A 37 -0.63 -1.35 -11.79
CA TYR A 37 -0.21 -2.25 -10.69
C TYR A 37 -1.41 -2.81 -9.92
N ASP A 38 -2.40 -1.97 -9.60
CA ASP A 38 -3.60 -2.41 -8.88
C ASP A 38 -4.43 -3.41 -9.70
N ASP A 39 -4.56 -3.20 -11.00
CA ASP A 39 -5.39 -4.05 -11.87
C ASP A 39 -4.73 -5.41 -12.14
N MET A 40 -3.41 -5.45 -12.36
CA MET A 40 -2.66 -6.72 -12.42
C MET A 40 -2.76 -7.50 -11.10
N MET A 41 -2.77 -6.81 -9.95
CA MET A 41 -2.93 -7.46 -8.64
C MET A 41 -4.33 -8.07 -8.47
N LYS A 42 -5.36 -7.49 -9.10
CA LYS A 42 -6.74 -7.99 -9.06
C LYS A 42 -6.94 -9.22 -9.93
N GLU A 43 -6.30 -9.29 -11.09
CA GLU A 43 -6.46 -10.42 -12.02
C GLU A 43 -5.92 -11.75 -11.44
N HIS A 44 -4.92 -11.70 -10.57
CA HIS A 44 -4.35 -12.88 -9.91
C HIS A 44 -4.96 -13.19 -8.53
N LYS A 45 -6.10 -12.59 -8.21
CA LYS A 45 -6.77 -12.86 -6.92
C LYS A 45 -7.32 -14.28 -6.89
N THR A 46 -6.95 -15.00 -5.84
CA THR A 46 -7.52 -16.29 -5.50
C THR A 46 -8.19 -16.19 -4.13
N THR A 47 -9.48 -16.48 -4.06
CA THR A 47 -10.22 -16.52 -2.80
C THR A 47 -10.01 -17.86 -2.12
N MET A 48 -9.56 -17.85 -0.87
CA MET A 48 -9.37 -19.07 -0.08
C MET A 48 -9.70 -18.86 1.39
N SER A 49 -10.15 -19.93 2.05
CA SER A 49 -10.42 -19.93 3.49
C SER A 49 -9.11 -20.08 4.26
N ILE A 50 -8.75 -19.08 5.05
CA ILE A 50 -7.49 -19.04 5.80
C ILE A 50 -7.75 -18.79 7.28
N PHE A 51 -6.85 -19.28 8.14
CA PHE A 51 -6.92 -19.02 9.57
C PHE A 51 -5.91 -17.93 9.95
N ILE A 52 -6.41 -16.79 10.44
CA ILE A 52 -5.55 -15.67 10.82
C ILE A 52 -5.04 -15.89 12.24
N ILE A 53 -3.72 -15.94 12.39
CA ILE A 53 -3.05 -16.20 13.67
C ILE A 53 -2.77 -14.89 14.40
N SER A 54 -2.14 -13.94 13.71
CA SER A 54 -1.78 -12.63 14.26
C SER A 54 -1.66 -11.58 13.17
N LYS A 55 -1.79 -10.31 13.57
CA LYS A 55 -1.48 -9.16 12.72
C LYS A 55 -0.52 -8.23 13.46
N SER A 56 0.52 -7.75 12.77
CA SER A 56 1.52 -6.83 13.31
C SER A 56 1.95 -5.83 12.23
N LYS A 57 2.33 -4.61 12.64
CA LYS A 57 2.97 -3.64 11.74
C LYS A 57 4.49 -3.73 11.93
N GLY A 58 5.18 -4.33 10.96
CA GLY A 58 6.59 -4.72 11.07
C GLY A 58 7.40 -4.44 9.82
N LYS A 59 8.70 -4.77 9.85
CA LYS A 59 9.57 -4.72 8.67
C LYS A 59 9.49 -6.04 7.91
N LEU A 60 9.68 -5.98 6.59
CA LEU A 60 9.62 -7.15 5.70
C LEU A 60 10.79 -8.13 5.88
N THR A 61 11.83 -7.73 6.61
CA THR A 61 13.00 -8.55 6.92
C THR A 61 12.76 -9.58 8.02
N ASP A 62 11.74 -9.40 8.84
CA ASP A 62 11.60 -10.12 10.11
C ASP A 62 10.64 -11.31 10.00
N GLU A 63 10.02 -11.50 8.83
CA GLU A 63 8.92 -12.43 8.63
C GLU A 63 9.17 -13.31 7.38
N ASN A 64 8.47 -14.44 7.28
CA ASN A 64 8.63 -15.49 6.28
C ASN A 64 8.22 -15.04 4.86
N ILE A 65 8.89 -13.99 4.36
CA ILE A 65 8.59 -13.27 3.14
C ILE A 65 9.70 -13.62 2.12
N PRO A 66 9.35 -14.22 0.98
CA PRO A 66 10.24 -14.47 -0.13
C PRO A 66 11.02 -13.21 -0.56
N LYS A 67 12.32 -13.40 -0.82
CA LYS A 67 13.22 -12.32 -1.29
C LYS A 67 12.70 -11.65 -2.58
N SER A 68 12.00 -12.40 -3.44
CA SER A 68 11.40 -11.88 -4.67
C SER A 68 10.41 -10.74 -4.44
N VAL A 69 9.66 -10.72 -3.33
CA VAL A 69 8.75 -9.61 -3.01
C VAL A 69 9.50 -8.43 -2.42
N ILE A 70 10.50 -8.68 -1.59
CA ILE A 70 11.36 -7.63 -1.01
C ILE A 70 12.09 -6.87 -2.11
N ASP A 71 12.52 -7.58 -3.16
CA ASP A 71 13.21 -6.99 -4.31
C ASP A 71 12.30 -6.16 -5.19
N GLN A 72 11.02 -6.55 -5.34
CA GLN A 72 10.01 -5.77 -6.07
C GLN A 72 9.69 -4.43 -5.36
N ILE A 73 9.82 -4.38 -4.04
CA ILE A 73 9.54 -3.16 -3.28
C ILE A 73 10.68 -2.15 -3.48
N PRO A 74 10.39 -0.91 -3.92
CA PRO A 74 11.42 0.08 -4.15
C PRO A 74 12.18 0.38 -2.86
N LYS A 75 13.50 0.54 -2.95
CA LYS A 75 14.41 0.70 -1.78
C LYS A 75 13.92 1.75 -0.76
N LEU A 76 13.33 2.85 -1.24
CA LEU A 76 12.80 3.92 -0.41
C LEU A 76 11.65 3.47 0.53
N TYR A 77 10.87 2.46 0.13
CA TYR A 77 9.73 1.96 0.90
C TYR A 77 10.10 0.82 1.86
N ARG A 78 11.28 0.20 1.72
CA ARG A 78 11.70 -0.96 2.52
C ARG A 78 11.82 -0.68 4.02
N GLY A 79 12.10 0.58 4.39
CA GLY A 79 12.22 0.98 5.79
C GLY A 79 10.89 1.24 6.50
N ARG A 80 9.76 1.24 5.77
CA ARG A 80 8.44 1.49 6.35
C ARG A 80 7.93 0.27 7.11
N LYS A 81 7.05 0.50 8.08
CA LYS A 81 6.30 -0.57 8.74
C LYS A 81 5.15 -0.98 7.84
N PHE A 82 5.17 -2.24 7.38
CA PHE A 82 4.11 -2.82 6.57
C PHE A 82 3.07 -3.49 7.47
N PRO A 83 1.79 -3.45 7.10
CA PRO A 83 0.74 -4.26 7.72
C PRO A 83 0.94 -5.75 7.37
N LEU A 84 1.42 -6.53 8.34
CA LEU A 84 1.73 -7.94 8.17
C LEU A 84 0.70 -8.81 8.91
N VAL A 85 0.28 -9.90 8.28
CA VAL A 85 -0.73 -10.82 8.78
C VAL A 85 -0.19 -12.24 8.66
N LYS A 86 0.01 -12.89 9.80
CA LYS A 86 0.40 -14.30 9.85
C LYS A 86 -0.87 -15.13 9.75
N ALA A 87 -0.96 -15.93 8.69
CA ALA A 87 -2.10 -16.77 8.43
C ALA A 87 -1.68 -18.19 8.07
N LYS A 88 -2.50 -19.15 8.49
CA LYS A 88 -2.40 -20.54 8.02
C LYS A 88 -3.24 -20.67 6.76
N VAL A 89 -2.55 -20.89 5.65
CA VAL A 89 -3.12 -21.11 4.32
C VAL A 89 -2.98 -22.60 4.02
N GLY A 90 -4.09 -23.33 4.14
CA GLY A 90 -4.07 -24.80 4.08
C GLY A 90 -3.14 -25.40 5.16
N PRO A 91 -2.10 -26.16 4.78
CA PRO A 91 -1.16 -26.74 5.75
C PRO A 91 -0.04 -25.78 6.19
N GLN A 92 0.26 -24.73 5.43
CA GLN A 92 1.42 -23.87 5.65
C GLN A 92 1.07 -22.59 6.41
N ILE A 93 2.02 -22.10 7.23
CA ILE A 93 1.93 -20.81 7.91
C ILE A 93 2.75 -19.80 7.12
N VAL A 94 2.08 -18.80 6.56
CA VAL A 94 2.69 -17.77 5.73
C VAL A 94 2.42 -16.39 6.30
N THR A 95 3.27 -15.45 5.93
CA THR A 95 3.09 -14.04 6.24
C THR A 95 2.57 -13.33 5.00
N LEU A 96 1.41 -12.69 5.13
CA LEU A 96 0.77 -11.92 4.08
C LEU A 96 0.89 -10.43 4.39
N ILE A 97 1.08 -9.63 3.35
CA ILE A 97 1.08 -8.17 3.41
C ILE A 97 -0.35 -7.70 3.15
N ALA A 98 -1.02 -7.13 4.14
CA ALA A 98 -2.38 -6.63 3.98
C ALA A 98 -2.41 -5.24 3.33
N ASP A 99 -3.53 -4.85 2.75
CA ASP A 99 -3.78 -3.44 2.47
C ASP A 99 -4.05 -2.70 3.80
N ASP A 100 -3.48 -1.49 3.96
CA ASP A 100 -3.73 -0.63 5.11
C ASP A 100 -5.23 -0.38 5.34
N ARG A 101 -6.03 -0.36 4.26
CA ARG A 101 -7.49 -0.13 4.33
C ARG A 101 -8.26 -1.24 5.04
N ILE A 102 -7.74 -2.47 4.99
CA ILE A 102 -8.40 -3.65 5.57
C ILE A 102 -7.78 -4.07 6.90
N TYR A 103 -6.52 -3.72 7.15
CA TYR A 103 -5.72 -4.24 8.27
C TYR A 103 -6.45 -4.19 9.63
N ASP A 104 -7.14 -3.10 9.91
CA ASP A 104 -7.85 -2.92 11.19
C ASP A 104 -9.08 -3.83 11.31
N LYS A 105 -9.74 -4.14 10.20
CA LYS A 105 -10.95 -4.98 10.12
C LYS A 105 -10.66 -6.49 10.20
N ILE A 106 -9.40 -6.90 10.00
CA ILE A 106 -9.00 -8.30 10.00
C ILE A 106 -9.19 -8.91 11.40
N PRO A 107 -10.04 -9.95 11.56
CA PRO A 107 -10.22 -10.62 12.83
C PRO A 107 -9.04 -11.56 13.12
N ILE A 108 -8.59 -11.59 14.36
CA ILE A 108 -7.48 -12.45 14.82
C ILE A 108 -8.06 -13.75 15.39
N LYS A 109 -7.34 -14.88 15.23
CA LYS A 109 -7.73 -16.23 15.72
C LYS A 109 -9.06 -16.73 15.14
N LYS A 110 -9.39 -16.32 13.91
CA LYS A 110 -10.62 -16.76 13.22
C LYS A 110 -10.29 -17.27 11.81
N MET A 111 -11.15 -18.17 11.34
CA MET A 111 -11.16 -18.58 9.94
C MET A 111 -12.00 -17.59 9.14
N VAL A 112 -11.44 -17.08 8.05
CA VAL A 112 -12.10 -16.10 7.16
C VAL A 112 -11.87 -16.49 5.72
N LYS A 113 -12.73 -15.99 4.82
CA LYS A 113 -12.46 -16.07 3.39
C LYS A 113 -11.65 -14.84 3.01
N ALA A 114 -10.45 -15.05 2.49
CA ALA A 114 -9.56 -13.97 2.09
C ALA A 114 -9.30 -14.02 0.59
N ASP A 115 -9.28 -12.85 -0.03
CA ASP A 115 -8.82 -12.67 -1.40
C ASP A 115 -7.31 -12.42 -1.37
N ILE A 116 -6.54 -13.37 -1.89
CA ILE A 116 -5.08 -13.36 -1.85
C ILE A 116 -4.54 -13.19 -3.27
N ALA A 117 -3.62 -12.26 -3.46
CA ALA A 117 -2.84 -12.09 -4.67
C ALA A 117 -1.35 -12.29 -4.34
N GLY A 118 -0.86 -13.52 -4.50
CA GLY A 118 0.49 -13.90 -4.09
C GLY A 118 0.68 -13.77 -2.57
N MET A 119 1.52 -12.82 -2.11
CA MET A 119 1.67 -12.50 -0.68
C MET A 119 0.81 -11.34 -0.22
N TYR A 120 0.02 -10.72 -1.11
CA TYR A 120 -0.85 -9.62 -0.74
C TYR A 120 -2.22 -10.12 -0.33
N LEU A 121 -2.68 -9.68 0.84
CA LEU A 121 -4.04 -9.89 1.32
C LEU A 121 -4.86 -8.66 0.91
N VAL A 122 -5.79 -8.85 -0.01
CA VAL A 122 -6.49 -7.73 -0.66
C VAL A 122 -7.86 -7.47 -0.03
N ASP A 123 -8.57 -8.51 0.35
CA ASP A 123 -9.89 -8.39 0.98
C ASP A 123 -10.13 -9.56 1.96
N VAL A 124 -11.00 -9.33 2.95
CA VAL A 124 -11.41 -10.33 3.93
C VAL A 124 -12.92 -10.28 4.10
N ARG A 125 -13.56 -11.45 3.98
CA ARG A 125 -15.00 -11.67 4.11
C ARG A 125 -15.33 -12.78 5.09
#